data_AF-A0A8H4H104-F1
#
_entry.id   AF-A0A8H4H104-F1
#
_cell.length_a   1.000
_cell.length_b   1.000
_cell.length_c   1.000
_cell.angle_alpha   90.00
_cell.angle_beta   90.00
_cell.angle_gamma   90.00
#
_symmetry.space_group_name_H-M   'P 1'
#
loop_
_entity.id
_entity.type
_entity.pdbx_description
1 polymer ?
#
loop_
_entity_poly.entity_id
_entity_poly.type
_entity_poly.pdbx_seq_one_letter_code
_entity_poly.pdbx_strand_id
1 'polypeptide(L)'
;MLMTAMSRKVGLNQLATEKEVELVTETVKSMSSIAISTFIEPLKSELLDALGGCGIVHSACHGIAYSEDASSGSLFLGASTNEAPERLMVRELAGFRHSLAQIAYLCACPTAESSSISLANEVIHIAAFQLLEFPHVIGTLREAANQYATEVTGAFYGNLVEQLKESGLDVSHDVVAYALHHAMRELSQKKLGNAIGWTLFINIGAQEKLGKVL
;
A
#
# COMPACT_ATOMS: atom_id res chain seq x y z
N MET A 1 -8.20 -3.65 -9.73
CA MET A 1 -6.98 -3.32 -8.97
C MET A 1 -6.34 -2.11 -9.60
N LEU A 2 -6.14 -1.05 -8.81
CA LEU A 2 -5.42 0.14 -9.18
C LEU A 2 -3.99 0.02 -8.68
N MET A 3 -3.02 0.18 -9.58
CA MET A 3 -1.61 0.18 -9.25
C MET A 3 -1.04 1.56 -9.55
N THR A 4 -0.37 2.16 -8.57
CA THR A 4 0.34 3.42 -8.75
C THR A 4 1.79 3.27 -8.34
N ALA A 5 2.70 3.80 -9.16
CA ALA A 5 4.11 3.78 -8.90
C ALA A 5 4.78 5.10 -9.28
N MET A 6 5.71 5.53 -8.43
CA MET A 6 6.59 6.68 -8.68
C MET A 6 8.01 6.31 -8.26
N SER A 7 8.88 6.02 -9.24
CA SER A 7 10.21 5.47 -9.00
C SER A 7 11.22 6.51 -8.52
N ARG A 8 10.99 7.80 -8.82
CA ARG A 8 11.92 8.88 -8.51
C ARG A 8 11.17 10.17 -8.18
N LYS A 9 11.76 10.95 -7.29
CA LYS A 9 11.47 12.37 -7.10
C LYS A 9 12.80 13.11 -6.90
N VAL A 10 12.93 14.31 -7.45
CA VAL A 10 14.10 15.17 -7.20
C VAL A 10 14.33 15.33 -5.70
N GLY A 11 15.56 15.05 -5.24
CA GLY A 11 15.95 15.12 -3.84
C GLY A 11 15.71 13.84 -3.01
N LEU A 12 15.15 12.78 -3.60
CA LEU A 12 14.89 11.50 -2.91
C LEU A 12 15.60 10.31 -3.59
N ASN A 13 15.78 9.25 -2.80
CA ASN A 13 16.33 7.98 -3.29
C ASN A 13 15.40 7.31 -4.29
N GLN A 14 15.98 6.62 -5.28
CA GLN A 14 15.19 5.85 -6.25
C GLN A 14 14.53 4.63 -5.59
N LEU A 15 13.24 4.46 -5.84
CA LEU A 15 12.47 3.27 -5.47
C LEU A 15 12.51 2.24 -6.60
N ALA A 16 12.58 0.95 -6.24
CA ALA A 16 12.53 -0.15 -7.20
C ALA A 16 11.09 -0.51 -7.59
N THR A 17 10.27 0.49 -7.95
CA THR A 17 8.81 0.33 -8.14
C THR A 17 8.44 -0.47 -9.37
N GLU A 18 9.26 -0.43 -10.43
CA GLU A 18 8.98 -1.15 -11.68
C GLU A 18 8.94 -2.66 -11.47
N LYS A 19 9.94 -3.21 -10.77
CA LYS A 19 10.02 -4.64 -10.46
C LYS A 19 8.87 -5.09 -9.56
N GLU A 20 8.48 -4.25 -8.61
CA GLU A 20 7.35 -4.54 -7.74
C GLU A 20 6.03 -4.54 -8.51
N VAL A 21 5.80 -3.52 -9.33
CA VAL A 21 4.59 -3.44 -10.17
C VAL A 21 4.51 -4.61 -11.13
N GLU A 22 5.62 -4.97 -11.78
CA GLU A 22 5.68 -6.11 -12.69
C GLU A 22 5.34 -7.43 -11.95
N LEU A 23 6.00 -7.68 -10.83
CA LEU A 23 5.77 -8.87 -9.99
C LEU A 23 4.31 -9.00 -9.57
N VAL A 24 3.71 -7.93 -9.05
CA VAL A 24 2.32 -7.92 -8.61
C VAL A 24 1.38 -8.13 -9.81
N THR A 25 1.66 -7.46 -10.92
CA THR A 25 0.89 -7.59 -12.15
C THR A 25 0.88 -9.04 -12.64
N GLU A 26 2.05 -9.69 -12.70
CA GLU A 26 2.17 -11.09 -13.11
C GLU A 26 1.44 -12.05 -12.17
N THR A 27 1.56 -11.83 -10.86
CA THR A 27 0.92 -12.65 -9.83
C THR A 27 -0.60 -12.59 -9.95
N VAL A 28 -1.15 -11.38 -10.08
CA VAL A 28 -2.59 -11.13 -10.12
C VAL A 28 -3.19 -11.46 -11.49
N LYS A 29 -2.43 -11.37 -12.60
CA LYS A 29 -2.86 -11.80 -13.94
C LYS A 29 -3.31 -13.25 -14.02
N SER A 30 -2.82 -14.11 -13.11
CA SER A 30 -3.28 -15.51 -13.01
C SER A 30 -4.77 -15.63 -12.63
N MET A 31 -5.40 -14.52 -12.18
CA MET A 31 -6.83 -14.37 -12.01
C MET A 31 -7.41 -13.47 -13.12
N SER A 32 -8.11 -14.08 -14.08
CA SER A 32 -8.77 -13.37 -15.18
C SER A 32 -9.87 -12.39 -14.73
N SER A 33 -10.36 -12.50 -13.50
CA SER A 33 -11.43 -11.66 -12.94
C SER A 33 -10.97 -10.31 -12.37
N ILE A 34 -9.66 -10.08 -12.19
CA ILE A 34 -9.15 -8.80 -11.66
C ILE A 34 -8.65 -7.94 -12.82
N ALA A 35 -9.41 -6.90 -13.16
CA ALA A 35 -8.94 -5.85 -14.06
C ALA A 35 -7.81 -5.05 -13.37
N ILE A 36 -6.68 -4.87 -14.05
CA ILE A 36 -5.53 -4.11 -13.54
C ILE A 36 -5.42 -2.81 -14.32
N SER A 37 -5.34 -1.68 -13.61
CA SER A 37 -5.02 -0.37 -14.17
C SER A 37 -3.75 0.13 -13.51
N THR A 38 -2.70 0.33 -14.29
CA THR A 38 -1.38 0.73 -13.80
C THR A 38 -1.07 2.15 -14.24
N PHE A 39 -0.72 2.99 -13.28
CA PHE A 39 -0.32 4.37 -13.48
C PHE A 39 1.11 4.59 -13.00
N ILE A 40 1.97 5.04 -13.91
CA ILE A 40 3.36 5.39 -13.62
C ILE A 40 3.45 6.92 -13.59
N GLU A 41 3.93 7.47 -12.48
CA GLU A 41 4.00 8.92 -12.25
C GLU A 41 2.66 9.66 -12.51
N PRO A 42 1.50 9.16 -12.02
CA PRO A 42 0.20 9.73 -12.36
C PRO A 42 0.04 11.18 -11.89
N LEU A 43 -0.76 11.94 -12.63
CA LEU A 43 -1.32 13.19 -12.12
C LEU A 43 -2.33 12.90 -11.01
N LYS A 44 -2.55 13.87 -10.12
CA LYS A 44 -3.50 13.71 -9.01
C LYS A 44 -4.92 13.42 -9.49
N SER A 45 -5.37 14.09 -10.55
CA SER A 45 -6.71 13.90 -11.11
C SER A 45 -6.93 12.47 -11.60
N GLU A 46 -5.94 11.89 -12.29
CA GLU A 46 -6.01 10.52 -12.82
C GLU A 46 -6.17 9.50 -11.70
N LEU A 47 -5.42 9.69 -10.60
CA LEU A 47 -5.51 8.80 -9.46
C LEU A 47 -6.87 8.92 -8.75
N LEU A 48 -7.36 10.14 -8.54
CA LEU A 48 -8.67 10.38 -7.92
C LEU A 48 -9.83 9.79 -8.74
N ASP A 49 -9.79 9.95 -10.06
CA ASP A 49 -10.82 9.39 -10.96
C ASP A 49 -10.82 7.86 -10.92
N ALA A 50 -9.64 7.23 -10.84
CA ALA A 50 -9.50 5.78 -10.81
C ALA A 50 -9.85 5.16 -9.44
N LEU A 51 -9.66 5.90 -8.34
CA LEU A 51 -9.89 5.40 -6.98
C LEU A 51 -11.36 4.97 -6.76
N GLY A 52 -12.33 5.62 -7.41
CA GLY A 52 -13.75 5.37 -7.16
C GLY A 52 -14.27 4.02 -7.67
N GLY A 53 -13.49 3.35 -8.53
CA GLY A 53 -13.87 2.12 -9.20
C GLY A 53 -13.05 0.89 -8.80
N CYS A 54 -12.14 0.99 -7.84
CA CYS A 54 -11.16 -0.08 -7.57
C CYS A 54 -11.27 -0.66 -6.16
N GLY A 55 -11.48 -1.97 -6.04
CA GLY A 55 -11.51 -2.59 -4.70
C GLY A 55 -10.15 -2.84 -4.06
N ILE A 56 -9.10 -2.88 -4.87
CA ILE A 56 -7.72 -3.05 -4.41
C ILE A 56 -6.89 -1.90 -4.95
N VAL A 57 -6.19 -1.20 -4.06
CA VAL A 57 -5.17 -0.21 -4.40
C VAL A 57 -3.81 -0.74 -3.96
N HIS A 58 -2.85 -0.72 -4.88
CA HIS A 58 -1.44 -0.94 -4.58
C HIS A 58 -0.67 0.34 -4.92
N SER A 59 0.02 0.90 -3.93
CA SER A 59 0.78 2.14 -4.08
C SER A 59 2.23 1.92 -3.74
N ALA A 60 3.11 2.12 -4.72
CA ALA A 60 4.56 2.11 -4.59
C ALA A 60 5.10 3.52 -4.87
N CYS A 61 4.82 4.46 -3.97
CA CYS A 61 5.11 5.88 -4.14
C CYS A 61 5.82 6.46 -2.92
N HIS A 62 6.58 7.54 -3.11
CA HIS A 62 7.09 8.32 -1.99
C HIS A 62 5.96 9.08 -1.29
N GLY A 63 6.08 9.23 0.03
CA GLY A 63 5.23 10.10 0.81
C GLY A 63 5.97 10.88 1.88
N ILE A 64 5.26 11.84 2.46
CA ILE A 64 5.67 12.61 3.64
C ILE A 64 4.62 12.45 4.71
N ALA A 65 5.07 12.38 5.95
CA ALA A 65 4.22 12.65 7.08
C ALA A 65 4.69 13.71 8.05
N TYR A 66 3.72 14.13 8.86
CA TYR A 66 3.87 15.10 9.91
C TYR A 66 3.35 14.49 11.21
N SER A 67 4.20 14.45 12.24
CA SER A 67 3.86 13.91 13.58
C SER A 67 2.75 14.68 14.26
N GLU A 68 2.66 15.98 13.97
CA GLU A 68 1.73 16.89 14.60
C GLU A 68 0.33 16.85 13.95
N ASP A 69 0.25 16.46 12.68
CA ASP A 69 -1.01 16.39 11.93
C ASP A 69 -0.97 15.29 10.84
N ALA A 70 -1.60 14.16 11.15
CA ALA A 70 -1.71 13.03 10.22
C ALA A 70 -2.50 13.38 8.93
N SER A 71 -3.35 14.41 8.95
CA SER A 71 -4.14 14.82 7.78
C SER A 71 -3.36 15.68 6.79
N SER A 72 -2.20 16.22 7.22
CA SER A 72 -1.31 17.03 6.38
C SER A 72 -0.27 16.22 5.62
N GLY A 73 -0.19 14.91 5.85
CA GLY A 73 0.67 14.06 5.06
C GLY A 73 0.19 13.89 3.62
N SER A 74 1.08 13.37 2.77
CA SER A 74 0.81 13.31 1.33
C SER A 74 1.61 12.27 0.59
N LEU A 75 1.04 11.74 -0.48
CA LEU A 75 1.74 11.00 -1.53
C LEU A 75 2.26 11.96 -2.60
N PHE A 76 3.48 11.74 -3.07
CA PHE A 76 4.02 12.44 -4.24
C PHE A 76 3.49 11.82 -5.53
N LEU A 77 3.14 12.69 -6.47
CA LEU A 77 2.54 12.37 -7.75
C LEU A 77 3.15 13.25 -8.86
N GLY A 78 2.89 12.87 -10.10
CA GLY A 78 3.37 13.56 -11.31
C GLY A 78 4.81 13.23 -11.67
N ALA A 79 5.28 13.86 -12.74
CA ALA A 79 6.56 13.54 -13.36
C ALA A 79 7.74 13.69 -12.40
N SER A 80 8.63 12.68 -12.39
CA SER A 80 9.80 12.64 -11.50
C SER A 80 10.84 13.74 -11.74
N THR A 81 10.77 14.40 -12.90
CA THR A 81 11.62 15.53 -13.30
C THR A 81 11.15 16.87 -12.77
N ASN A 82 9.96 16.94 -12.18
CA ASN A 82 9.41 18.17 -11.63
C ASN A 82 10.02 18.45 -10.25
N GLU A 83 10.59 19.64 -10.07
CA GLU A 83 11.13 20.09 -8.78
C GLU A 83 10.02 20.33 -7.73
N ALA A 84 8.80 20.59 -8.20
CA ALA A 84 7.60 20.73 -7.37
C ALA A 84 6.52 19.71 -7.79
N PRO A 85 6.70 18.41 -7.46
CA PRO A 85 5.73 17.38 -7.82
C PRO A 85 4.38 17.63 -7.13
N GLU A 86 3.32 17.16 -7.79
CA GLU A 86 1.98 17.19 -7.21
C GLU A 86 1.94 16.34 -5.93
N ARG A 87 1.01 16.70 -5.04
CA ARG A 87 0.80 16.00 -3.79
C ARG A 87 -0.68 15.64 -3.66
N LEU A 88 -0.94 14.38 -3.36
CA LEU A 88 -2.25 13.93 -2.89
C LEU A 88 -2.21 13.88 -1.37
N MET A 89 -2.85 14.86 -0.74
CA MET A 89 -2.89 14.98 0.72
C MET A 89 -3.95 14.07 1.32
N VAL A 90 -3.67 13.57 2.51
CA VAL A 90 -4.58 12.71 3.29
C VAL A 90 -5.96 13.35 3.46
N ARG A 91 -5.99 14.65 3.77
CA ARG A 91 -7.25 15.41 3.87
C ARG A 91 -8.05 15.49 2.57
N GLU A 92 -7.42 15.35 1.41
CA GLU A 92 -8.13 15.34 0.11
C GLU A 92 -8.83 14.00 -0.14
N LEU A 93 -8.41 12.95 0.58
CA LEU A 93 -9.06 11.64 0.60
C LEU A 93 -10.16 11.55 1.67
N ALA A 94 -10.25 12.54 2.56
CA ALA A 94 -11.30 12.58 3.57
C ALA A 94 -12.68 12.70 2.91
N GLY A 95 -13.53 11.70 3.13
CA GLY A 95 -14.87 11.65 2.56
C GLY A 95 -14.95 10.99 1.18
N PHE A 96 -13.81 10.59 0.60
CA PHE A 96 -13.82 9.71 -0.56
C PHE A 96 -14.14 8.30 -0.08
N ARG A 97 -15.34 7.83 -0.43
CA ARG A 97 -15.96 6.61 0.05
C ARG A 97 -16.52 5.88 -1.16
N HIS A 98 -16.20 4.61 -1.32
CA HIS A 98 -16.85 3.80 -2.34
C HIS A 98 -17.03 2.37 -1.84
N SER A 99 -18.16 1.74 -2.19
CA SER A 99 -18.57 0.43 -1.68
C SER A 99 -17.71 -0.74 -2.16
N LEU A 100 -16.75 -0.48 -3.05
CA LEU A 100 -15.86 -1.51 -3.59
C LEU A 100 -14.57 -1.64 -2.77
N ALA A 101 -14.23 -0.68 -1.89
CA ALA A 101 -12.96 -0.64 -1.17
C ALA A 101 -12.76 -1.90 -0.32
N GLN A 102 -11.66 -2.62 -0.55
CA GLN A 102 -11.32 -3.87 0.16
C GLN A 102 -9.91 -3.84 0.72
N ILE A 103 -8.89 -3.60 -0.12
CA ILE A 103 -7.48 -3.62 0.29
C ILE A 103 -6.74 -2.39 -0.22
N ALA A 104 -6.01 -1.73 0.67
CA ALA A 104 -4.97 -0.77 0.33
C ALA A 104 -3.60 -1.32 0.75
N TYR A 105 -2.74 -1.61 -0.21
CA TYR A 105 -1.39 -2.09 0.02
C TYR A 105 -0.38 -0.99 -0.32
N LEU A 106 0.38 -0.55 0.68
CA LEU A 106 1.18 0.68 0.62
C LEU A 106 2.66 0.34 0.84
N CYS A 107 3.41 0.33 -0.25
CA CYS A 107 4.85 0.25 -0.24
C CYS A 107 5.44 1.64 -0.32
N ALA A 108 6.04 2.09 0.79
CA ALA A 108 6.72 3.38 0.82
C ALA A 108 8.04 3.25 1.58
N CYS A 109 9.14 3.66 0.96
CA CYS A 109 10.35 3.99 1.70
C CYS A 109 10.22 5.42 2.25
N PRO A 110 10.57 5.64 3.54
CA PRO A 110 10.54 6.97 4.11
C PRO A 110 11.50 7.91 3.38
N THR A 111 11.11 9.17 3.31
CA THR A 111 11.94 10.27 2.80
C THR A 111 12.75 10.84 3.96
N ALA A 112 14.08 10.89 3.81
CA ALA A 112 15.03 11.17 4.88
C ALA A 112 15.10 12.65 5.34
N GLU A 113 14.20 13.52 4.86
CA GLU A 113 14.28 14.97 5.11
C GLU A 113 13.76 15.43 6.48
N SER A 114 13.20 14.56 7.31
CA SER A 114 12.91 14.89 8.72
C SER A 114 13.99 14.31 9.63
N SER A 115 14.99 15.11 9.98
CA SER A 115 15.99 14.81 11.02
C SER A 115 15.39 14.60 12.42
N SER A 116 14.06 14.71 12.58
CA SER A 116 13.29 14.23 13.71
C SER A 116 12.62 12.88 13.38
N ILE A 117 13.36 11.80 13.63
CA ILE A 117 12.88 10.42 13.61
C ILE A 117 11.78 10.26 14.67
N SER A 118 10.59 9.74 14.30
CA SER A 118 9.79 8.80 15.13
C SER A 118 8.35 8.67 14.57
N LEU A 119 7.99 7.48 14.05
CA LEU A 119 6.61 6.93 13.91
C LEU A 119 5.59 7.66 13.00
N ALA A 120 5.72 8.97 12.77
CA ALA A 120 4.72 9.77 12.06
C ALA A 120 4.60 9.43 10.57
N ASN A 121 5.74 9.14 9.92
CA ASN A 121 5.83 8.71 8.51
C ASN A 121 5.02 7.45 8.21
N GLU A 122 4.78 6.62 9.22
CA GLU A 122 4.15 5.32 9.11
C GLU A 122 2.63 5.41 9.30
N VAL A 123 2.19 6.33 10.18
CA VAL A 123 0.78 6.53 10.52
C VAL A 123 -0.01 7.16 9.38
N ILE A 124 0.61 7.92 8.47
CA ILE A 124 -0.11 8.73 7.49
C ILE A 124 -0.59 7.96 6.27
N HIS A 125 0.23 7.13 5.65
CA HIS A 125 -0.25 6.28 4.55
C HIS A 125 -1.39 5.40 5.04
N ILE A 126 -1.22 4.85 6.23
CA ILE A 126 -2.24 4.06 6.90
C ILE A 126 -3.49 4.91 7.19
N ALA A 127 -3.35 6.10 7.77
CA ALA A 127 -4.46 7.00 8.09
C ALA A 127 -5.18 7.49 6.83
N ALA A 128 -4.48 7.77 5.73
CA ALA A 128 -5.08 8.21 4.47
C ALA A 128 -5.99 7.17 3.86
N PHE A 129 -5.54 5.92 3.84
CA PHE A 129 -6.33 4.83 3.27
C PHE A 129 -7.39 4.30 4.26
N GLN A 130 -7.21 4.51 5.56
CA GLN A 130 -8.32 4.42 6.53
C GLN A 130 -9.39 5.49 6.28
N LEU A 131 -8.99 6.72 5.89
CA LEU A 131 -9.94 7.76 5.48
C LEU A 131 -10.64 7.45 4.16
N LEU A 132 -10.13 6.54 3.36
CA LEU A 132 -10.81 5.96 2.20
C LEU A 132 -11.71 4.76 2.57
N GLU A 133 -11.80 4.42 3.85
CA GLU A 133 -12.61 3.30 4.38
C GLU A 133 -12.21 1.93 3.82
N PHE A 134 -10.96 1.75 3.39
CA PHE A 134 -10.45 0.42 3.08
C PHE A 134 -10.48 -0.44 4.34
N PRO A 135 -11.20 -1.58 4.35
CA PRO A 135 -11.26 -2.48 5.51
C PRO A 135 -9.89 -3.05 5.87
N HIS A 136 -8.99 -3.17 4.90
CA HIS A 136 -7.63 -3.68 5.09
C HIS A 136 -6.60 -2.70 4.55
N VAL A 137 -5.77 -2.13 5.44
CA VAL A 137 -4.63 -1.30 5.05
C VAL A 137 -3.34 -1.99 5.48
N ILE A 138 -2.51 -2.33 4.51
CA ILE A 138 -1.23 -3.03 4.69
C ILE A 138 -0.11 -2.06 4.36
N GLY A 139 0.80 -1.85 5.30
CA GLY A 139 1.96 -0.98 5.12
C GLY A 139 3.26 -1.63 5.58
N THR A 140 4.37 -1.14 5.01
CA THR A 140 5.73 -1.56 5.36
C THR A 140 6.42 -0.50 6.23
N LEU A 141 6.88 -0.86 7.43
CA LEU A 141 7.69 -0.02 8.30
C LEU A 141 9.19 -0.13 7.92
N ARG A 142 9.96 0.95 8.14
CA ARG A 142 11.41 1.18 7.85
C ARG A 142 12.21 0.14 7.06
N GLU A 143 12.93 0.59 6.02
CA GLU A 143 14.11 -0.08 5.39
C GLU A 143 14.09 -1.62 5.42
N ALA A 144 12.96 -2.24 5.06
CA ALA A 144 12.99 -3.57 4.49
C ALA A 144 13.80 -3.38 3.20
N ALA A 145 15.12 -3.56 3.29
CA ALA A 145 16.08 -3.34 2.19
C ALA A 145 15.40 -3.80 0.91
N ASN A 146 15.17 -2.90 -0.06
CA ASN A 146 14.20 -3.01 -1.18
C ASN A 146 13.80 -4.44 -1.60
N GLN A 147 14.76 -5.37 -1.66
CA GLN A 147 14.51 -6.81 -1.84
C GLN A 147 13.42 -7.43 -0.93
N TYR A 148 13.41 -7.14 0.38
CA TYR A 148 12.46 -7.77 1.30
C TYR A 148 11.05 -7.26 1.14
N ALA A 149 10.89 -5.96 0.86
CA ALA A 149 9.58 -5.37 0.55
C ALA A 149 8.95 -6.04 -0.67
N THR A 150 9.72 -6.14 -1.77
CA THR A 150 9.27 -6.82 -2.99
C THR A 150 8.98 -8.32 -2.75
N GLU A 151 9.81 -9.03 -1.97
CA GLU A 151 9.59 -10.44 -1.62
C GLU A 151 8.28 -10.64 -0.85
N VAL A 152 7.99 -9.81 0.16
CA VAL A 152 6.73 -9.91 0.92
C VAL A 152 5.54 -9.48 0.08
N THR A 153 5.67 -8.42 -0.73
CA THR A 153 4.60 -8.02 -1.66
C THR A 153 4.22 -9.19 -2.59
N GLY A 154 5.21 -9.83 -3.21
CA GLY A 154 4.97 -10.99 -4.07
C GLY A 154 4.31 -12.15 -3.33
N ALA A 155 4.84 -12.52 -2.15
CA ALA A 155 4.29 -13.59 -1.35
C ALA A 155 2.86 -13.27 -0.86
N PHE A 156 2.57 -12.03 -0.48
CA PHE A 156 1.24 -11.59 -0.06
C PHE A 156 0.23 -11.76 -1.21
N TYR A 157 0.51 -11.21 -2.38
CA TYR A 157 -0.40 -11.34 -3.52
C TYR A 157 -0.54 -12.78 -4.00
N GLY A 158 0.52 -13.59 -3.93
CA GLY A 158 0.47 -15.01 -4.24
C GLY A 158 -0.51 -15.76 -3.32
N ASN A 159 -0.30 -15.64 -2.01
CA ASN A 159 -1.19 -16.26 -1.02
C ASN A 159 -2.62 -15.71 -1.11
N LEU A 160 -2.80 -14.40 -1.35
CA LEU A 160 -4.12 -13.78 -1.53
C LEU A 160 -4.84 -14.37 -2.74
N VAL A 161 -4.18 -14.47 -3.88
CA VAL A 161 -4.74 -15.04 -5.11
C VAL A 161 -5.15 -16.50 -4.92
N GLU A 162 -4.33 -17.29 -4.22
CA GLU A 162 -4.66 -18.69 -3.90
C GLU A 162 -5.90 -18.77 -3.01
N GLN A 163 -5.95 -17.99 -1.93
CA GLN A 163 -7.10 -17.96 -1.02
C GLN A 163 -8.37 -17.46 -1.73
N LEU A 164 -8.28 -16.48 -2.62
CA LEU A 164 -9.44 -16.02 -3.40
C LEU A 164 -9.96 -17.07 -4.38
N LYS A 165 -9.09 -17.93 -4.93
CA LYS A 165 -9.54 -19.05 -5.77
C LYS A 165 -10.30 -20.10 -4.93
N GLU A 166 -9.89 -20.31 -3.68
CA GLU A 166 -10.54 -21.25 -2.76
C GLU A 166 -11.85 -20.68 -2.16
N SER A 167 -11.89 -19.38 -1.85
CA SER A 167 -13.03 -18.71 -1.22
C SER A 167 -14.12 -18.26 -2.19
N GLY A 168 -13.92 -18.41 -3.51
CA GLY A 168 -14.85 -17.93 -4.52
C GLY A 168 -14.83 -16.41 -4.71
N LEU A 169 -13.64 -15.81 -4.61
CA LEU A 169 -13.36 -14.36 -4.75
C LEU A 169 -13.84 -13.49 -3.59
N ASP A 170 -14.16 -14.08 -2.44
CA ASP A 170 -14.50 -13.34 -1.24
C ASP A 170 -13.23 -12.80 -0.56
N VAL A 171 -13.14 -11.47 -0.45
CA VAL A 171 -12.04 -10.76 0.22
C VAL A 171 -12.41 -10.52 1.67
N SER A 172 -12.40 -11.58 2.47
CA SER A 172 -12.71 -11.53 3.90
C SER A 172 -11.50 -11.15 4.75
N HIS A 173 -11.76 -10.79 6.02
CA HIS A 173 -10.71 -10.49 6.99
C HIS A 173 -9.71 -11.65 7.15
N ASP A 174 -10.22 -12.88 7.20
CA ASP A 174 -9.41 -14.08 7.38
C ASP A 174 -8.52 -14.33 6.15
N VAL A 175 -9.04 -14.13 4.94
CA VAL A 175 -8.28 -14.28 3.69
C VAL A 175 -7.09 -13.32 3.66
N VAL A 176 -7.32 -12.04 3.98
CA VAL A 176 -6.26 -11.02 3.96
C VAL A 176 -5.25 -11.25 5.09
N ALA A 177 -5.73 -11.59 6.29
CA ALA A 177 -4.86 -11.89 7.43
C ALA A 177 -4.00 -13.13 7.17
N TYR A 178 -4.59 -14.19 6.60
CA TYR A 178 -3.87 -15.40 6.19
C TYR A 178 -2.77 -15.07 5.19
N ALA A 179 -3.11 -14.34 4.12
CA ALA A 179 -2.18 -13.99 3.06
C ALA A 179 -0.95 -13.23 3.61
N LEU A 180 -1.17 -12.25 4.49
CA LEU A 180 -0.06 -11.50 5.08
C LEU A 180 0.74 -12.33 6.09
N HIS A 181 0.07 -13.11 6.93
CA HIS A 181 0.72 -13.96 7.92
C HIS A 181 1.64 -14.98 7.26
N HIS A 182 1.18 -15.64 6.20
CA HIS A 182 1.96 -16.62 5.45
C HIS A 182 3.13 -15.97 4.71
N ALA A 183 2.93 -14.81 4.08
CA ALA A 183 4.02 -14.06 3.45
C ALA A 183 5.14 -13.71 4.45
N MET A 184 4.78 -13.26 5.66
CA MET A 184 5.77 -12.97 6.72
C MET A 184 6.48 -14.24 7.21
N ARG A 185 5.76 -15.35 7.38
CA ARG A 185 6.34 -16.63 7.84
C ARG A 185 7.30 -17.22 6.83
N GLU A 186 6.99 -17.14 5.54
CA GLU A 186 7.90 -17.59 4.49
C GLU A 186 9.21 -16.80 4.54
N LEU A 187 9.13 -15.48 4.68
CA LEU A 187 10.31 -14.65 4.76
C LEU A 187 11.12 -14.94 6.03
N SER A 188 10.45 -15.16 7.17
CA SER A 188 11.12 -15.48 8.42
C SER A 188 11.88 -16.83 8.36
N GLN A 189 11.32 -17.83 7.67
CA GLN A 189 11.96 -19.13 7.48
C GLN A 189 13.14 -19.06 6.51
N LYS A 190 13.04 -18.28 5.43
CA LYS A 190 14.09 -18.09 4.42
C LYS A 190 15.31 -17.30 4.96
N LYS A 191 15.15 -16.53 6.04
CA LYS A 191 16.15 -15.58 6.54
C LYS A 191 16.49 -15.77 8.03
N LEU A 192 16.73 -17.03 8.43
CA LEU A 192 17.25 -17.39 9.76
C LEU A 192 18.48 -16.51 10.11
N GLY A 193 18.31 -15.54 11.01
CA GLY A 193 19.39 -14.67 11.50
C GLY A 193 19.18 -13.15 11.35
N ASN A 194 18.17 -12.67 10.59
CA ASN A 194 17.87 -11.24 10.47
C ASN A 194 16.38 -10.95 10.75
N ALA A 195 16.01 -10.97 12.03
CA ALA A 195 14.62 -10.76 12.48
C ALA A 195 14.07 -9.36 12.18
N ILE A 196 14.92 -8.34 12.13
CA ILE A 196 14.50 -6.94 12.02
C ILE A 196 13.91 -6.64 10.63
N GLY A 197 14.40 -7.28 9.56
CA GLY A 197 14.02 -6.96 8.18
C GLY A 197 12.61 -7.39 7.75
N TRP A 198 11.95 -8.31 8.47
CA TRP A 198 10.61 -8.83 8.12
C TRP A 198 9.52 -8.53 9.15
N THR A 199 9.88 -8.04 10.34
CA THR A 199 8.93 -7.76 11.46
C THR A 199 8.10 -6.48 11.24
N LEU A 200 8.14 -5.90 10.04
CA LEU A 200 7.73 -4.52 9.78
C LEU A 200 6.48 -4.39 8.93
N PHE A 201 5.73 -5.48 8.72
CA PHE A 201 4.43 -5.41 8.04
C PHE A 201 3.31 -5.30 9.07
N ILE A 202 2.50 -4.26 8.96
CA ILE A 202 1.31 -4.09 9.80
C ILE A 202 0.09 -4.13 8.90
N ASN A 203 -0.86 -5.01 9.23
CA ASN A 203 -2.24 -4.94 8.77
C ASN A 203 -3.04 -4.17 9.81
N ILE A 204 -3.61 -3.03 9.43
CA ILE A 204 -4.58 -2.33 10.26
C ILE A 204 -5.93 -2.45 9.59
N GLY A 205 -6.76 -3.34 10.14
CA GLY A 205 -8.15 -3.49 9.75
C GLY A 205 -9.09 -2.64 10.61
N ALA A 206 -10.19 -2.19 10.03
CA ALA A 206 -11.25 -1.53 10.80
C ALA A 206 -11.95 -2.55 11.72
N GLN A 207 -12.20 -2.18 12.98
CA GLN A 207 -13.09 -2.96 13.84
C GLN A 207 -14.50 -2.93 13.24
N GLU A 208 -15.14 -4.10 13.12
CA GLU A 208 -16.57 -4.19 12.88
C GLU A 208 -17.29 -3.25 13.85
N LYS A 209 -17.95 -2.22 13.33
CA LYS A 209 -19.03 -1.59 14.09
C LYS A 209 -20.16 -2.61 14.12
N LEU A 210 -20.14 -3.45 15.15
CA LEU A 210 -21.32 -4.16 15.64
C LEU A 210 -22.48 -3.17 15.59
N GLY A 211 -23.44 -3.46 14.71
CA GLY A 211 -24.63 -2.65 14.55
C GLY A 211 -25.26 -2.45 15.92
N LYS A 212 -25.33 -1.20 16.37
CA LYS A 212 -26.28 -0.83 17.41
C LYS A 212 -27.66 -0.96 16.80
N VAL A 213 -28.25 -2.13 16.97
CA VAL A 213 -29.70 -2.25 17.11
C VAL A 213 -30.03 -1.62 18.46
N LEU A 214 -30.56 -0.39 18.42
CA LEU A 214 -31.40 0.19 19.47
C LEU A 214 -32.57 0.87 18.77
#